data_AF-A0A7V9IVI1-F1
#
_entry.id   AF-A0A7V9IVI1-F1
#
_cell.length_a   1.000
_cell.length_b   1.000
_cell.length_c   1.000
_cell.angle_alpha   90.00
_cell.angle_beta   90.00
_cell.angle_gamma   90.00
#
_symmetry.space_group_name_H-M   'P 1'
#
loop_
_entity.id
_entity.type
_entity.pdbx_description
1 polymer ?
#
loop_
_entity_poly.entity_id
_entity_poly.type
_entity_poly.pdbx_seq_one_letter_code
_entity_poly.pdbx_strand_id
1 'polypeptide(L)'
;MIEPRVYRAAFVPAVLTVVLAMFSLESRPPPLPQGLAADVLFDGRQATGTANTIAGREPDRRAGTTGDRATAALVADTFADRGFTVERDAFRSQDRDLVNVAGRRPGRRREQVVV
;
A
#
# COMPACT_ATOMS: atom_id res chain seq x y z
N MET A 1 18.46 -53.61 -7.03
CA MET A 1 17.55 -52.92 -7.98
C MET A 1 16.52 -52.16 -7.13
N ILE A 2 16.34 -50.86 -7.35
CA ILE A 2 15.30 -50.10 -6.63
C ILE A 2 13.94 -50.55 -7.17
N GLU A 3 13.07 -50.99 -6.28
CA GLU A 3 11.69 -51.40 -6.60
C GLU A 3 10.95 -50.21 -7.24
N PRO A 4 10.46 -50.30 -8.49
CA PRO A 4 9.79 -49.19 -9.19
C PRO A 4 8.60 -48.62 -8.40
N ARG A 5 7.96 -49.47 -7.59
CA ARG A 5 6.85 -49.12 -6.70
C ARG A 5 7.27 -48.15 -5.59
N VAL A 6 8.45 -48.34 -5.02
CA VAL A 6 9.01 -47.48 -3.96
C VAL A 6 9.41 -46.12 -4.55
N TYR A 7 9.98 -46.11 -5.76
CA TYR A 7 10.28 -44.87 -6.47
C TYR A 7 9.03 -44.02 -6.75
N ARG A 8 7.90 -44.66 -7.12
CA ARG A 8 6.62 -43.97 -7.35
C ARG A 8 5.96 -43.52 -6.03
N ALA A 9 6.10 -44.27 -4.95
CA ALA A 9 5.58 -43.90 -3.63
C ALA A 9 6.29 -42.68 -3.04
N ALA A 10 7.59 -42.50 -3.32
CA ALA A 10 8.36 -41.33 -2.88
C ALA A 10 7.82 -39.99 -3.44
N PHE A 11 7.05 -40.03 -4.54
CA PHE A 11 6.44 -38.84 -5.15
C PHE A 11 5.08 -38.46 -4.55
N VAL A 12 4.46 -39.33 -3.76
CA VAL A 12 3.14 -39.09 -3.16
C VAL A 12 3.09 -37.81 -2.31
N PRO A 13 4.09 -37.51 -1.45
CA PRO A 13 4.10 -36.26 -0.68
C PRO A 13 4.19 -35.02 -1.58
N ALA A 14 4.96 -35.07 -2.67
CA ALA A 14 5.10 -33.96 -3.60
C ALA A 14 3.76 -33.66 -4.31
N VAL A 15 3.06 -34.71 -4.75
CA VAL A 15 1.71 -34.57 -5.34
C VAL A 15 0.73 -34.01 -4.32
N LEU A 16 0.77 -34.49 -3.08
CA LEU A 16 -0.09 -33.97 -2.00
C LEU A 16 0.17 -32.47 -1.75
N THR A 17 1.43 -32.03 -1.72
CA THR A 17 1.78 -30.61 -1.57
C THR A 17 1.26 -29.76 -2.72
N VAL A 18 1.36 -30.25 -3.97
CA VAL A 18 0.81 -29.54 -5.13
C VAL A 18 -0.71 -29.40 -5.02
N VAL A 19 -1.42 -30.46 -4.62
CA VAL A 19 -2.87 -30.42 -4.39
C VAL A 19 -3.22 -29.40 -3.31
N LEU A 20 -2.53 -29.42 -2.17
CA LEU A 20 -2.75 -28.45 -1.09
C LEU A 20 -2.47 -27.01 -1.54
N ALA A 21 -1.41 -26.78 -2.31
CA ALA A 21 -1.09 -25.46 -2.84
C ALA A 21 -2.19 -24.96 -3.79
N MET A 22 -2.71 -25.82 -4.68
CA MET A 22 -3.81 -25.47 -5.59
C MET A 22 -5.08 -25.03 -4.84
N PHE A 23 -5.38 -25.65 -3.70
CA PHE A 23 -6.52 -25.27 -2.86
C PHE A 23 -6.23 -24.14 -1.86
N SER A 24 -4.95 -23.83 -1.61
CA SER A 24 -4.53 -22.69 -0.76
C SER A 24 -4.58 -21.35 -1.50
N LEU A 25 -4.64 -21.37 -2.84
CA LEU A 25 -4.79 -20.18 -3.67
C LEU A 25 -6.24 -19.69 -3.60
N GLU A 26 -6.56 -18.92 -2.57
CA GLU A 26 -7.86 -18.30 -2.43
C GLU A 26 -8.01 -17.14 -3.44
N SER A 27 -9.22 -17.00 -4.01
CA SER A 27 -9.50 -15.90 -4.94
C SER A 27 -9.36 -14.57 -4.24
N ARG A 28 -8.87 -13.55 -4.95
CA ARG A 28 -8.83 -12.18 -4.43
C ARG A 28 -10.22 -11.83 -3.86
N PRO A 29 -10.31 -11.36 -2.61
CA PRO A 29 -11.60 -10.97 -2.05
C PRO A 29 -12.26 -9.93 -2.97
N PRO A 30 -13.58 -10.02 -3.18
CA PRO A 30 -14.29 -9.09 -4.04
C PRO A 30 -14.08 -7.65 -3.53
N PRO A 31 -14.08 -6.66 -4.43
CA PRO A 31 -14.00 -5.26 -4.01
C PRO A 31 -15.12 -4.97 -3.02
N LEU A 32 -14.80 -4.25 -1.94
CA LEU A 32 -15.80 -3.82 -0.97
C LEU A 32 -16.88 -3.02 -1.71
N PRO A 33 -18.17 -3.39 -1.60
CA PRO A 33 -19.24 -2.61 -2.19
C PRO A 33 -19.20 -1.21 -1.59
N GLN A 34 -19.16 -0.21 -2.47
CA GLN A 34 -19.12 1.20 -2.09
C GLN A 34 -20.49 1.57 -1.49
N GLY A 35 -20.65 1.38 -0.18
CA GLY A 35 -21.94 1.54 0.52
C GLY A 35 -22.43 2.98 0.65
N LEU A 36 -21.66 3.96 0.16
CA LEU A 36 -21.96 5.38 0.26
C LEU A 36 -21.64 6.03 -1.09
N ALA A 37 -22.56 6.85 -1.61
CA ALA A 37 -22.26 7.73 -2.73
C ALA A 37 -21.04 8.59 -2.34
N ALA A 38 -19.93 8.44 -3.08
CA ALA A 38 -18.69 9.17 -2.81
C ALA A 38 -18.94 10.68 -2.68
N ASP A 39 -19.95 11.17 -3.39
CA ASP A 39 -20.35 12.58 -3.48
C ASP A 39 -20.86 13.19 -2.16
N VAL A 40 -21.27 12.38 -1.17
CA VAL A 40 -21.79 12.90 0.12
C VAL A 40 -20.68 13.04 1.17
N LEU A 41 -19.60 12.27 1.07
CA LEU A 41 -18.55 12.22 2.10
C LEU A 41 -17.22 12.83 1.64
N PHE A 42 -17.05 13.07 0.34
CA PHE A 42 -15.83 13.64 -0.23
C PHE A 42 -16.11 14.99 -0.91
N ASP A 43 -15.47 16.06 -0.42
CA ASP A 43 -15.54 17.37 -1.06
C ASP A 43 -14.40 17.51 -2.08
N GLY A 44 -14.73 17.35 -3.36
CA GLY A 44 -13.78 17.49 -4.46
C GLY A 44 -13.16 18.89 -4.55
N ARG A 45 -13.90 19.96 -4.19
CA ARG A 45 -13.35 21.32 -4.23
C ARG A 45 -12.29 21.52 -3.16
N GLN A 46 -12.50 20.96 -1.97
CA GLN A 46 -11.51 21.00 -0.90
C GLN A 46 -10.24 20.21 -1.29
N ALA A 47 -10.40 19.04 -1.91
CA ALA A 47 -9.28 18.24 -2.39
C ALA A 47 -8.46 18.98 -3.47
N THR A 48 -9.13 19.53 -4.48
CA THR A 48 -8.47 20.34 -5.53
C THR A 48 -7.80 21.58 -4.94
N GLY A 49 -8.45 22.28 -3.99
CA GLY A 49 -7.86 23.43 -3.30
C GLY A 49 -6.58 23.06 -2.53
N THR A 50 -6.57 21.88 -1.90
CA THR A 50 -5.37 21.36 -1.21
C THR A 50 -4.25 21.09 -2.22
N ALA A 51 -4.54 20.40 -3.33
CA ALA A 51 -3.56 20.12 -4.37
C ALA A 51 -2.98 21.41 -4.99
N ASN A 52 -3.83 22.39 -5.26
CA ASN A 52 -3.41 23.70 -5.78
C ASN A 52 -2.56 24.47 -4.78
N THR A 53 -2.87 24.39 -3.48
CA THR A 53 -2.06 25.02 -2.43
C THR A 53 -0.65 24.42 -2.37
N ILE A 54 -0.54 23.09 -2.46
CA ILE A 54 0.75 22.39 -2.51
C ILE A 54 1.53 22.82 -3.76
N ALA A 55 0.89 22.79 -4.93
CA ALA A 55 1.54 23.17 -6.19
C ALA A 55 1.96 24.64 -6.25
N GLY A 56 1.19 25.54 -5.61
CA GLY A 56 1.50 26.96 -5.55
C GLY A 56 2.62 27.29 -4.56
N ARG A 57 2.67 26.61 -3.41
CA ARG A 57 3.74 26.79 -2.41
C ARG A 57 5.05 26.15 -2.85
N GLU A 58 4.97 24.96 -3.42
CA GLU A 58 6.12 24.18 -3.88
C GLU A 58 5.98 23.87 -5.39
N PRO A 59 6.43 24.78 -6.27
CA PRO A 59 6.30 24.59 -7.71
C PRO A 59 7.20 23.46 -8.25
N ASP A 60 8.43 23.33 -7.72
CA ASP A 60 9.38 22.27 -8.09
C ASP A 60 9.47 21.20 -6.99
N ARG A 61 8.70 20.12 -7.17
CA ARG A 61 8.61 18.96 -6.27
C ARG A 61 9.23 17.70 -6.87
N ARG A 62 10.19 17.86 -7.79
CA ARG A 62 10.92 16.69 -8.30
C ARG A 62 11.71 16.03 -7.17
N ALA A 63 11.84 14.71 -7.22
CA ALA A 63 12.56 13.92 -6.22
C ALA A 63 13.90 14.55 -5.80
N GLY A 64 14.10 14.70 -4.50
CA GLY A 64 15.34 15.21 -3.89
C GLY A 64 15.44 16.75 -3.81
N THR A 65 14.53 17.50 -4.45
CA THR A 65 14.52 18.96 -4.32
C THR A 65 14.08 19.40 -2.92
N THR A 66 14.28 20.68 -2.61
CA THR A 66 13.75 21.27 -1.36
C THR A 66 12.22 21.21 -1.33
N GLY A 67 11.55 21.45 -2.45
CA GLY A 67 10.08 21.42 -2.53
C GLY A 67 9.50 20.01 -2.35
N ASP A 68 10.20 18.97 -2.78
CA ASP A 68 9.86 17.57 -2.50
C ASP A 68 9.86 17.29 -0.98
N ARG A 69 10.98 17.62 -0.31
CA ARG A 69 11.11 17.47 1.15
C ARG A 69 10.08 18.31 1.93
N ALA A 70 9.83 19.55 1.49
CA ALA A 70 8.83 20.42 2.10
C ALA A 70 7.40 19.86 1.94
N THR A 71 7.09 19.32 0.76
CA THR A 71 5.80 18.66 0.49
C THR A 71 5.64 17.40 1.35
N ALA A 72 6.68 16.58 1.47
CA ALA A 72 6.66 15.39 2.32
C ALA A 72 6.45 15.74 3.80
N ALA A 73 7.09 16.81 4.29
CA ALA A 73 6.87 17.32 5.64
C ALA A 73 5.40 17.73 5.84
N LEU A 74 4.87 18.54 4.93
CA LEU A 74 3.49 19.00 4.94
C LEU A 74 2.48 17.85 4.95
N VAL A 75 2.64 16.85 4.09
CA VAL A 75 1.74 15.68 4.01
C VAL A 75 1.72 14.91 5.32
N ALA A 76 2.90 14.69 5.91
CA ALA A 76 3.00 13.96 7.16
C ALA A 76 2.42 14.74 8.34
N ASP A 77 2.67 16.05 8.43
CA ASP A 77 2.06 16.89 9.48
C ASP A 77 0.53 16.87 9.33
N THR A 78 0.07 16.96 8.08
CA THR A 78 -1.35 16.86 7.70
C THR A 78 -1.99 15.51 8.07
N PHE A 79 -1.24 14.40 8.02
CA PHE A 79 -1.70 13.09 8.49
C PHE A 79 -1.72 13.01 10.03
N ALA A 80 -0.68 13.52 10.69
CA ALA A 80 -0.60 13.56 12.14
C ALA A 80 -1.76 14.38 12.75
N ASP A 81 -2.05 15.56 12.19
CA ASP A 81 -3.16 16.43 12.59
C ASP A 81 -4.52 15.75 12.44
N ARG A 82 -4.65 14.81 11.50
CA ARG A 82 -5.86 13.99 11.30
C ARG A 82 -5.88 12.70 12.13
N GLY A 83 -4.92 12.52 13.04
CA GLY A 83 -4.86 11.40 13.97
C GLY A 83 -4.33 10.10 13.37
N PHE A 84 -3.55 10.17 12.28
CA PHE A 84 -2.80 9.02 11.79
C PHE A 84 -1.44 8.92 12.51
N THR A 85 -1.00 7.70 12.79
CA THR A 85 0.41 7.42 13.08
C THR A 85 1.18 7.50 11.78
N VAL A 86 2.16 8.38 11.71
CA VAL A 86 2.89 8.66 10.47
C VAL A 86 4.22 7.92 10.45
N GLU A 87 4.50 7.27 9.33
CA GLU A 87 5.78 6.65 9.00
C GLU A 87 6.39 7.40 7.81
N ARG A 88 7.63 7.85 7.97
CA ARG A 88 8.41 8.46 6.89
C ARG A 88 9.58 7.53 6.58
N ASP A 89 9.69 7.12 5.34
CA ASP A 89 10.76 6.22 4.87
C ASP A 89 11.56 6.95 3.78
N ALA A 90 12.81 7.28 4.11
CA ALA A 90 13.72 8.00 3.23
C ALA A 90 14.78 7.04 2.70
N PHE A 91 14.90 6.97 1.37
CA PHE A 91 15.79 6.02 0.70
C PHE A 91 16.29 6.60 -0.62
N ARG A 92 17.33 5.98 -1.18
CA ARG A 92 17.89 6.36 -2.47
C ARG A 92 17.58 5.30 -3.52
N SER A 93 17.14 5.72 -4.70
CA SER A 93 16.90 4.84 -5.85
C SER A 93 17.17 5.60 -7.14
N GLN A 94 17.81 4.94 -8.12
CA GLN A 94 18.15 5.53 -9.42
C GLN A 94 18.84 6.90 -9.30
N ASP A 95 19.78 7.02 -8.37
CA ASP A 95 20.51 8.26 -8.04
C ASP A 95 19.63 9.47 -7.64
N ARG A 96 18.44 9.20 -7.12
CA ARG A 96 17.55 10.19 -6.51
C ARG A 96 17.27 9.84 -5.07
N ASP A 97 17.25 10.86 -4.22
CA ASP A 97 16.74 10.74 -2.87
C ASP A 97 15.21 10.80 -2.94
N LEU A 98 14.55 9.82 -2.32
CA LEU A 98 13.10 9.64 -2.31
C LEU A 98 12.61 9.58 -0.86
N VAL A 99 11.36 9.99 -0.66
CA VAL A 99 10.70 9.89 0.63
C VAL A 99 9.28 9.39 0.44
N ASN A 100 8.96 8.28 1.09
CA ASN A 100 7.60 7.81 1.27
C ASN A 100 7.04 8.41 2.57
N VAL A 101 5.77 8.79 2.52
CA VAL A 101 5.02 9.24 3.70
C VAL A 101 3.75 8.43 3.78
N ALA A 102 3.65 7.57 4.80
CA ALA A 102 2.50 6.73 5.04
C ALA A 102 1.79 7.13 6.34
N GLY A 103 0.48 7.35 6.26
CA GLY A 103 -0.37 7.55 7.44
C GLY A 103 -1.10 6.25 7.77
N ARG A 104 -0.93 5.74 8.99
CA ARG A 104 -1.62 4.55 9.50
C ARG A 104 -2.61 4.91 10.60
N ARG A 105 -3.85 4.46 10.46
CA ARG A 105 -4.85 4.58 11.53
C ARG A 105 -5.31 3.19 11.95
N PRO A 106 -5.28 2.85 13.26
CA PRO A 106 -5.74 1.56 13.72
C PRO A 106 -7.24 1.40 13.46
N GLY A 107 -7.61 0.26 12.86
CA GLY A 107 -8.99 -0.17 12.70
C GLY A 107 -9.45 -1.05 13.87
N ARG A 108 -10.73 -1.41 13.87
CA ARG A 108 -11.31 -2.36 14.85
C ARG A 108 -10.95 -3.82 14.54
N ARG A 109 -10.43 -4.11 13.34
CA ARG A 109 -10.04 -5.43 12.86
C ARG A 109 -8.58 -5.43 12.42
N ARG A 110 -8.01 -6.62 12.26
CA ARG A 110 -6.63 -6.81 11.75
C ARG A 110 -6.53 -6.62 10.23
N GLU A 111 -7.66 -6.63 9.54
CA GLU A 111 -7.80 -6.29 8.12
C GLU A 111 -7.38 -4.84 7.87
N GLN A 112 -6.71 -4.59 6.75
CA GLN A 112 -6.20 -3.28 6.37
C GLN A 112 -6.72 -2.89 5.00
N VAL A 113 -7.03 -1.60 4.84
CA VAL A 113 -7.30 -0.98 3.54
C VAL A 113 -6.14 -0.05 3.25
N VAL A 114 -5.53 -0.21 2.07
CA VAL A 114 -4.44 0.62 1.57
C VAL A 114 -4.98 1.43 0.40
N VAL A 115 -4.74 2.74 0.43
CA VAL A 115 -5.17 3.72 -0.58
C VAL A 115 -3.94 4.41 -1.13
#